data_AF-A0A9P7D3X5-F1
#
_entry.id   AF-A0A9P7D3X5-F1
#
_cell.length_a   1.000
_cell.length_b   1.000
_cell.length_c   1.000
_cell.angle_alpha   90.00
_cell.angle_beta   90.00
_cell.angle_gamma   90.00
#
_symmetry.space_group_name_H-M   'P 1'
#
loop_
_entity.id
_entity.type
_entity.pdbx_description
1 polymer ?
#
loop_
_entity_poly.entity_id
_entity_poly.type
_entity_poly.pdbx_seq_one_letter_code
_entity_poly.pdbx_strand_id
1 'polypeptide(L)'
;MFGDKVDDMPIVQVSIERSDDPEENWAVGKAISKLREEGILVLVGGLTINNLHDRKHFVEKLASPDVKMFDQAIIVHGCIPIPGLSESCMLSHPTGIVHDYP
;
A
#
# COMPACT_ATOMS: atom_id res chain seq x y z
N MET A 1 -10.17 -2.69 11.72
CA MET A 1 -10.42 -1.55 10.82
C MET A 1 -11.84 -1.00 10.97
N PHE A 2 -12.89 -1.83 11.12
CA PHE A 2 -14.29 -1.36 11.15
C PHE A 2 -15.11 -1.84 12.37
N GLY A 3 -14.45 -2.17 13.48
CA GLY A 3 -15.12 -2.77 14.65
C GLY A 3 -15.66 -4.17 14.38
N ASP A 4 -16.63 -4.60 15.19
CA ASP A 4 -17.18 -5.96 15.15
C ASP A 4 -18.35 -6.12 14.16
N LYS A 5 -18.81 -5.01 13.56
CA LYS A 5 -19.94 -4.98 12.62
C LYS A 5 -19.71 -3.97 11.51
N VAL A 6 -19.97 -4.41 10.29
CA VAL A 6 -20.03 -3.56 9.10
C VAL A 6 -21.44 -3.67 8.53
N ASP A 7 -22.41 -3.18 9.31
CA ASP A 7 -23.81 -3.27 8.93
C ASP A 7 -24.09 -2.34 7.74
N ASP A 8 -24.90 -2.81 6.79
CA ASP A 8 -25.44 -2.04 5.64
C ASP A 8 -24.46 -1.49 4.60
N MET A 9 -23.19 -1.94 4.57
CA MET A 9 -22.22 -1.55 3.52
C MET A 9 -22.09 -2.65 2.44
N PRO A 10 -22.33 -2.35 1.14
CA PRO A 10 -22.06 -3.31 0.08
C PRO A 10 -20.56 -3.56 -0.08
N ILE A 11 -20.16 -4.83 -0.16
CA ILE A 11 -18.77 -5.26 -0.34
C ILE A 11 -18.63 -5.99 -1.67
N VAL A 12 -17.65 -5.57 -2.47
CA VAL A 12 -17.25 -6.27 -3.69
C VAL A 12 -15.84 -6.80 -3.50
N GLN A 13 -15.67 -8.11 -3.63
CA GLN A 13 -14.35 -8.73 -3.61
C GLN A 13 -13.83 -8.86 -5.04
N VAL A 14 -12.65 -8.30 -5.28
CA VAL A 14 -11.96 -8.39 -6.57
C VAL A 14 -10.66 -9.17 -6.35
N SER A 15 -10.39 -10.13 -7.24
CA SER A 15 -9.11 -10.85 -7.24
C SER A 15 -8.08 -10.05 -8.02
N ILE A 16 -6.82 -10.16 -7.61
CA ILE A 16 -5.69 -9.59 -8.35
C ILE A 16 -5.28 -10.61 -9.43
N GLU A 17 -5.00 -10.12 -10.63
CA GLU A 17 -4.48 -10.96 -11.72
C GLU A 17 -3.11 -11.53 -11.33
N ARG A 18 -2.76 -12.72 -11.82
CA ARG A 18 -1.51 -13.38 -11.44
C ARG A 18 -0.26 -12.73 -12.06
N SER A 19 -0.43 -11.74 -12.92
CA SER A 19 0.66 -11.11 -13.64
C SER A 19 1.69 -10.49 -12.71
N ASP A 20 2.95 -10.83 -12.95
CA ASP A 20 4.10 -10.21 -12.30
C ASP A 20 4.53 -8.90 -13.00
N ASP A 21 3.79 -8.45 -14.03
CA ASP A 21 4.05 -7.18 -14.71
C ASP A 21 3.55 -5.99 -13.86
N PRO A 22 4.45 -5.08 -13.40
CA PRO A 22 4.04 -3.91 -12.65
C PRO A 22 3.16 -2.94 -13.44
N GLU A 23 3.29 -2.87 -14.77
CA GLU A 23 2.51 -1.96 -15.61
C GLU A 23 1.04 -2.39 -15.69
N GLU A 24 0.78 -3.70 -15.72
CA GLU A 24 -0.60 -4.23 -15.71
C GLU A 24 -1.30 -3.91 -14.38
N ASN A 25 -0.60 -4.11 -13.25
CA ASN A 25 -1.11 -3.76 -11.94
C ASN A 25 -1.34 -2.23 -11.80
N TRP A 26 -0.44 -1.42 -12.36
CA TRP A 26 -0.61 0.03 -12.42
C TRP A 26 -1.82 0.46 -13.27
N ALA A 27 -2.07 -0.22 -14.39
CA ALA A 27 -3.23 0.02 -15.25
C ALA A 27 -4.56 -0.22 -14.52
N VAL A 28 -4.63 -1.26 -13.67
CA VAL A 28 -5.80 -1.51 -12.82
C VAL A 28 -6.07 -0.33 -11.88
N GLY A 29 -5.03 0.17 -11.19
CA GLY A 29 -5.14 1.33 -10.30
C GLY A 29 -5.67 2.58 -11.02
N LYS A 30 -5.19 2.84 -12.24
CA LYS A 30 -5.70 3.93 -13.09
C LYS A 30 -7.17 3.72 -13.46
N ALA A 31 -7.56 2.51 -13.85
CA ALA A 31 -8.93 2.20 -14.27
C ALA A 31 -9.97 2.39 -13.15
N ILE A 32 -9.60 2.06 -11.90
CA ILE A 32 -10.50 2.17 -10.74
C ILE A 32 -10.41 3.51 -10.00
N SER A 33 -9.53 4.43 -10.43
CA SER A 33 -9.28 5.70 -9.74
C SER A 33 -10.55 6.54 -9.52
N LYS A 34 -11.46 6.54 -10.51
CA LYS A 34 -12.76 7.23 -10.47
C LYS A 34 -13.64 6.82 -9.29
N LEU A 35 -13.57 5.55 -8.87
CA LEU A 35 -14.40 5.03 -7.78
C LEU A 35 -14.16 5.80 -6.46
N ARG A 36 -12.93 6.28 -6.24
CA ARG A 36 -12.60 7.10 -5.06
C ARG A 36 -13.32 8.45 -5.05
N GLU A 37 -13.57 9.04 -6.23
CA GLU A 37 -14.33 10.27 -6.38
C GLU A 37 -15.84 10.05 -6.15
N GLU A 38 -16.31 8.83 -6.38
CA GLU A 38 -17.72 8.42 -6.25
C GLU A 38 -18.09 7.96 -4.82
N GLY A 39 -17.17 8.10 -3.86
CA GLY A 39 -17.39 7.73 -2.47
C GLY A 39 -17.20 6.24 -2.18
N ILE A 40 -16.57 5.50 -3.09
CA ILE A 40 -16.25 4.08 -2.88
C ILE A 40 -14.88 3.96 -2.22
N LEU A 41 -14.84 3.20 -1.11
CA LEU A 41 -13.61 2.84 -0.43
C LEU A 41 -12.92 1.67 -1.16
N VAL A 42 -11.74 1.91 -1.72
CA VAL A 42 -10.88 0.87 -2.28
C VAL A 42 -9.92 0.37 -1.20
N LEU A 43 -10.09 -0.89 -0.77
CA LEU A 43 -9.21 -1.56 0.18
C LEU A 43 -8.31 -2.55 -0.54
N VAL A 44 -7.01 -2.37 -0.40
CA VAL A 44 -5.97 -3.30 -0.86
C VAL A 44 -5.07 -3.64 0.32
N GLY A 45 -4.60 -4.89 0.38
CA GLY A 45 -3.76 -5.37 1.47
C GLY A 45 -2.75 -6.38 0.96
N GLY A 46 -1.54 -6.29 1.51
CA GLY A 46 -0.43 -7.17 1.15
C GLY A 46 0.79 -6.88 2.01
N LEU A 47 1.90 -7.56 1.69
CA LEU A 47 3.19 -7.35 2.31
C LEU A 47 4.17 -6.89 1.24
N THR A 48 4.76 -5.71 1.42
CA THR A 48 5.80 -5.16 0.54
C THR A 48 7.04 -6.04 0.52
N ILE A 49 7.37 -6.65 1.67
CA ILE A 49 8.42 -7.67 1.81
C ILE A 49 7.72 -8.99 2.17
N ASN A 50 7.57 -9.87 1.19
CA ASN A 50 6.91 -11.18 1.35
C ASN A 50 7.89 -12.34 1.10
N ASN A 51 8.95 -12.43 1.90
CA ASN A 51 9.95 -13.50 1.81
C ASN A 51 9.88 -14.41 3.04
N LEU A 52 9.14 -15.51 2.92
CA LEU A 52 8.96 -16.51 3.98
C LEU A 52 10.16 -17.44 4.19
N HIS A 53 11.15 -17.42 3.28
CA HIS A 53 12.35 -18.24 3.40
C HIS A 53 13.27 -17.73 4.53
N ASP A 54 13.33 -16.40 4.72
CA ASP A 54 14.06 -15.80 5.84
C ASP A 54 13.11 -15.32 6.94
N ARG A 55 13.04 -16.10 8.01
CA ARG A 55 12.18 -15.84 9.17
C ARG A 55 12.59 -14.60 9.97
N LYS A 56 13.79 -14.05 9.77
CA LYS A 56 14.20 -12.81 10.43
C LYS A 56 13.32 -11.64 10.03
N HIS A 57 12.71 -11.68 8.84
CA HIS A 57 11.77 -10.65 8.37
C HIS A 57 10.48 -10.56 9.21
N PHE A 58 10.17 -11.55 10.04
CA PHE A 58 9.02 -11.46 10.96
C PHE A 58 9.26 -10.56 12.17
N VAL A 59 10.51 -10.15 12.40
CA VAL A 59 10.88 -9.25 13.49
C VAL A 59 11.67 -8.09 12.89
N GLU A 60 11.05 -6.91 12.84
CA GLU A 60 11.64 -5.69 12.27
C GLU A 60 13.07 -5.41 12.76
N LYS A 61 13.33 -5.62 14.05
CA LYS A 61 14.65 -5.42 14.67
C LYS A 61 15.74 -6.33 14.07
N LEU A 62 15.36 -7.50 13.56
CA LEU A 62 16.26 -8.49 12.97
C LEU A 62 16.36 -8.37 11.45
N ALA A 63 15.62 -7.46 10.82
CA ALA A 63 15.70 -7.21 9.39
C ALA A 63 17.11 -6.72 9.01
N SER A 64 17.63 -7.24 7.90
CA SER A 64 18.93 -6.82 7.37
C SER A 64 18.91 -5.34 6.92
N PRO A 65 20.07 -4.70 6.77
CA PRO A 65 20.15 -3.34 6.22
C PRO A 65 19.47 -3.21 4.85
N ASP A 66 19.61 -4.23 3.98
CA ASP A 66 19.03 -4.20 2.63
C ASP A 66 17.50 -4.19 2.65
N VAL A 67 16.89 -4.97 3.56
CA VAL A 67 15.44 -5.03 3.73
C VAL A 67 14.90 -3.69 4.22
N LYS A 68 15.59 -3.08 5.19
CA LYS A 68 15.24 -1.75 5.69
C LYS A 68 15.41 -0.68 4.61
N MET A 69 16.46 -0.77 3.80
CA MET A 69 16.67 0.15 2.68
C MET A 69 15.54 0.03 1.64
N PHE A 70 15.10 -1.18 1.32
CA PHE A 70 13.99 -1.41 0.39
C PHE A 70 12.66 -0.87 0.94
N ASP A 71 12.36 -1.13 2.21
CA ASP A 71 11.19 -0.57 2.89
C ASP A 71 11.17 0.97 2.83
N GLN A 72 12.30 1.61 3.15
CA GLN A 72 12.43 3.06 3.06
C GLN A 72 12.28 3.59 1.62
N ALA A 73 12.82 2.87 0.63
CA ALA A 73 12.67 3.26 -0.77
C ALA A 73 11.19 3.32 -1.20
N ILE A 74 10.37 2.36 -0.74
CA ILE A 74 8.92 2.35 -1.01
C ILE A 74 8.24 3.56 -0.37
N ILE A 75 8.56 3.88 0.88
CA ILE A 75 7.96 5.01 1.60
C ILE A 75 8.31 6.33 0.89
N VAL A 76 9.60 6.53 0.60
CA VAL A 76 10.09 7.75 -0.06
C VAL A 76 9.43 7.93 -1.42
N HIS A 77 9.45 6.90 -2.28
CA HIS A 77 8.93 7.03 -3.65
C HIS A 77 7.41 7.01 -3.71
N GLY A 78 6.74 6.35 -2.77
CA GLY A 78 5.28 6.43 -2.61
C GLY A 78 4.77 7.81 -2.19
N CYS A 79 5.66 8.67 -1.67
CA CYS A 79 5.35 10.04 -1.28
C CYS A 79 5.84 11.13 -2.26
N ILE A 80 6.50 10.78 -3.37
CA ILE A 80 6.92 11.78 -4.37
C ILE A 80 5.69 12.22 -5.19
N PRO A 81 5.38 13.53 -5.28
CA PRO A 81 4.38 14.04 -6.21
C PRO A 81 4.82 13.72 -7.64
N ILE A 82 3.99 12.96 -8.36
CA ILE A 82 4.23 12.68 -9.79
C ILE A 82 3.86 13.96 -10.56
N PRO A 83 4.76 14.52 -11.40
CA PRO A 83 4.43 15.69 -12.21
C PRO A 83 3.18 15.44 -13.07
N GLY A 84 2.11 16.21 -12.83
CA GLY A 84 0.84 16.09 -13.56
C GLY A 84 -0.30 15.35 -12.83
N LEU A 85 -0.08 14.82 -11.62
CA LEU A 85 -1.14 14.41 -10.68
C LEU A 85 -1.06 15.25 -9.40
N SER A 86 -2.20 15.51 -8.74
CA SER A 86 -2.26 16.39 -7.57
C SER A 86 -1.34 15.93 -6.42
N GLU A 87 -0.82 16.92 -5.69
CA GLU A 87 0.20 16.82 -4.61
C GLU A 87 -0.26 16.06 -3.35
N SER A 88 -0.65 14.80 -3.46
CA SER A 88 -0.91 13.96 -2.28
C SER A 88 0.02 12.76 -2.29
N CYS A 89 0.82 12.60 -1.23
CA CYS A 89 1.55 11.35 -0.99
C CYS A 89 0.53 10.19 -1.00
N MET A 90 0.78 9.15 -1.80
CA MET A 90 -0.11 7.98 -1.90
C MET A 90 -0.26 7.25 -0.54
N LEU A 91 0.71 7.44 0.35
CA LEU A 91 0.77 6.86 1.70
C LEU A 91 0.30 7.80 2.83
N SER A 92 -0.17 9.03 2.55
CA SER A 92 -0.64 9.91 3.62
C SER A 92 -2.03 9.51 4.13
N HIS A 93 -2.06 8.61 5.11
CA HIS A 93 -3.18 8.50 6.05
C HIS A 93 -2.92 9.37 7.30
N PRO A 94 -3.96 9.89 7.98
CA PRO A 94 -3.83 10.85 9.09
C PRO A 94 -3.37 10.23 10.42
N THR A 95 -3.18 8.92 10.49
CA THR A 95 -2.74 8.25 11.72
C THR A 95 -1.22 8.28 11.79
N GLY A 96 -0.72 9.36 12.38
CA GLY A 96 0.69 9.67 12.54
C GLY A 96 1.49 8.58 13.23
N ILE A 97 2.09 7.71 12.43
CA ILE A 97 3.32 7.01 12.79
C ILE A 97 4.36 7.43 11.75
N VAL A 98 4.70 8.72 11.76
CA VAL A 98 6.03 9.12 11.33
C VAL A 98 6.93 8.68 12.47
N HIS A 99 7.54 7.51 12.32
CA HIS A 99 8.60 7.11 13.23
C HIS A 99 9.77 8.05 12.94
N ASP A 100 9.87 9.12 13.73
CA ASP A 100 11.10 9.90 13.82
C ASP A 100 12.21 8.94 14.26
N TYR A 101 13.08 8.59 13.31
CA TYR A 101 14.36 7.98 13.60
C TYR A 101 15.46 8.92 13.08
N PRO A 102 16.58 9.02 13.81
CA PRO A 102 17.65 9.97 13.55
C PRO A 102 18.39 9.75 12.23
#